data_AF-A0A1M3EC61-F1
#
_entry.id   AF-A0A1M3EC61-F1
#
_cell.length_a   1.000
_cell.length_b   1.000
_cell.length_c   1.000
_cell.angle_alpha   90.00
_cell.angle_beta   90.00
_cell.angle_gamma   90.00
#
_symmetry.space_group_name_H-M   'P 1'
#
loop_
_entity.id
_entity.type
_entity.pdbx_description
1 polymer ?
#
loop_
_entity_poly.entity_id
_entity_poly.type
_entity_poly.pdbx_seq_one_letter_code
_entity_poly.pdbx_strand_id
1 'polypeptide(L)'
;MVKEIIRDKAGNPISVLLDYKQWLQIEQLLKQQDLKIKEPANPLDWYRLTESANAILNELIAYVGRERFLELKKETPDKSRIEKLIQFSEEIRTINRNSDNFKDLKIMEQIVALYGPKLKRVNNGEQLV
;
A
#
# COMPACT_ATOMS: atom_id res chain seq x y z
N MET A 1 -12.37 42.77 7.22
CA MET A 1 -11.17 43.27 7.91
C MET A 1 -10.62 42.07 8.67
N VAL A 2 -9.52 41.46 8.18
CA VAL A 2 -8.89 40.26 8.78
C VAL A 2 -8.50 40.62 10.21
N LYS A 3 -8.92 39.84 11.21
CA LYS A 3 -8.65 40.22 12.59
C LYS A 3 -7.31 39.69 13.12
N GLU A 4 -6.82 38.53 12.67
CA GLU A 4 -5.47 38.10 13.04
C GLU A 4 -4.92 36.96 12.17
N ILE A 5 -3.64 37.03 11.80
CA ILE A 5 -2.89 35.89 11.24
C ILE A 5 -1.96 35.40 12.34
N ILE A 6 -2.20 34.18 12.82
CA ILE A 6 -1.37 33.52 13.81
C ILE A 6 -0.15 32.93 13.09
N ARG A 7 1.03 33.24 13.59
CA ARG A 7 2.32 32.83 13.00
C ARG A 7 3.10 31.91 13.93
N ASP A 8 3.92 31.04 13.36
CA ASP A 8 4.88 30.22 14.10
C ASP A 8 6.07 31.04 14.63
N LYS A 9 6.99 30.37 15.33
CA LYS A 9 8.22 30.99 15.89
C LYS A 9 9.18 31.52 14.81
N ALA A 10 9.05 31.07 13.56
CA ALA A 10 9.83 31.53 12.42
C ALA A 10 9.11 32.63 11.62
N GLY A 11 7.90 33.04 12.04
CA GLY A 11 7.10 34.07 11.38
C GLY A 11 6.20 33.57 10.25
N ASN A 12 6.13 32.25 10.00
CA ASN A 12 5.28 31.68 8.97
C ASN A 12 3.82 31.63 9.44
N PRO A 13 2.84 31.97 8.59
CA PRO A 13 1.43 31.90 8.95
C PRO A 13 0.97 30.44 9.12
N ILE A 14 0.35 30.13 10.26
CA ILE A 14 -0.16 28.78 10.58
C ILE A 14 -1.68 28.73 10.76
N SER A 15 -2.32 29.83 11.10
CA SER A 15 -3.79 29.92 11.16
C SER A 15 -4.28 31.35 11.04
N VAL A 16 -5.57 31.52 10.75
CA VAL A 16 -6.21 32.84 10.58
C VAL A 16 -7.50 32.88 11.39
N LEU A 17 -7.69 33.94 12.18
CA LEU A 17 -8.94 34.22 12.87
C LEU A 17 -9.84 35.07 11.98
N LEU A 18 -11.00 34.51 11.67
CA LEU A 18 -11.99 35.09 10.77
C LEU A 18 -13.31 35.31 11.50
N ASP A 19 -14.05 36.33 11.08
CA ASP A 19 -15.46 36.41 11.46
C ASP A 19 -16.28 35.34 10.74
N TYR A 20 -17.41 34.96 11.33
CA TYR A 20 -18.23 33.85 10.83
C TYR A 20 -18.71 34.07 9.38
N LYS A 21 -18.98 35.32 9.00
CA LYS A 21 -19.44 35.66 7.64
C LYS A 21 -18.34 35.44 6.60
N GLN A 22 -17.10 35.79 6.92
CA GLN A 22 -15.93 35.53 6.08
C GLN A 22 -15.61 34.03 6.02
N TRP A 23 -15.73 33.32 7.15
CA TRP A 23 -15.56 31.86 7.17
C TRP A 23 -16.53 31.17 6.20
N LEU A 24 -17.82 31.54 6.21
CA LEU A 24 -18.82 31.01 5.28
C LEU A 24 -18.48 31.28 3.81
N GLN A 25 -17.94 32.47 3.49
CA GLN A 25 -17.54 32.81 2.12
C GLN A 25 -16.35 31.97 1.65
N ILE A 26 -15.36 31.76 2.51
CA ILE A 26 -14.22 30.89 2.21
C ILE A 26 -14.67 29.45 2.07
N GLU A 27 -15.54 28.95 2.95
CA GLU A 27 -16.08 27.60 2.87
C GLU A 27 -16.84 27.37 1.56
N GLN A 28 -17.63 28.34 1.11
CA GLN A 28 -18.31 28.28 -0.19
C GLN A 28 -17.32 28.26 -1.36
N LEU A 29 -16.27 29.09 -1.32
CA LEU A 29 -15.23 29.09 -2.35
C LEU A 29 -14.42 27.80 -2.37
N LEU A 30 -14.09 27.24 -1.19
CA LEU A 30 -13.41 25.95 -1.06
C LEU A 30 -14.29 24.76 -1.45
N LYS A 31 -15.62 24.88 -1.38
CA LYS A 31 -16.55 23.88 -1.92
C LYS A 31 -16.69 23.98 -3.45
N GLN A 32 -16.51 25.17 -4.02
CA GLN A 32 -16.58 25.43 -5.46
C GLN A 32 -15.28 25.09 -6.19
N GLN A 33 -14.15 25.34 -5.57
CA GLN A 33 -12.87 24.86 -6.04
C GLN A 33 -12.72 23.44 -5.52
N ASP A 34 -12.61 22.44 -6.39
CA ASP A 34 -12.35 21.03 -6.03
C ASP A 34 -10.90 20.88 -5.52
N LEU A 35 -10.53 21.70 -4.52
CA LEU A 35 -9.27 21.69 -3.82
C LEU A 35 -9.26 20.44 -2.97
N LYS A 36 -8.80 19.35 -3.59
CA LYS A 36 -8.34 18.16 -2.88
C LYS A 36 -7.17 18.58 -2.00
N ILE A 37 -7.49 19.09 -0.81
CA ILE A 37 -6.54 19.15 0.29
C ILE A 37 -6.14 17.70 0.51
N LYS A 38 -4.96 17.31 0.01
CA LYS A 38 -4.38 16.02 0.35
C LYS A 38 -4.18 16.05 1.85
N GLU A 39 -5.04 15.35 2.58
CA GLU A 39 -4.81 15.13 4.00
C GLU A 39 -3.36 14.65 4.17
N PRO A 40 -2.61 15.23 5.12
CA PRO A 40 -1.27 14.75 5.38
C PRO A 40 -1.37 13.24 5.70
N ALA A 41 -0.61 12.43 4.97
CA ALA A 41 -0.65 10.98 5.10
C ALA A 41 -0.45 10.62 6.58
N ASN A 42 -1.42 9.94 7.18
CA ASN A 42 -1.31 9.47 8.54
C ASN A 42 -0.11 8.51 8.62
N PRO A 43 0.90 8.76 9.46
CA PRO A 43 2.05 7.89 9.57
C PRO A 43 1.67 6.43 9.85
N LEU A 44 0.56 6.19 10.57
CA LEU A 44 0.05 4.85 10.84
C LEU A 44 -0.45 4.14 9.58
N ASP A 45 -0.96 4.87 8.59
CA ASP A 45 -1.38 4.28 7.31
C ASP A 45 -0.18 3.78 6.52
N TRP A 46 0.96 4.50 6.59
CA TRP A 46 2.22 4.03 6.00
C TRP A 46 2.66 2.72 6.64
N TYR A 47 2.73 2.66 7.97
CA TYR A 47 3.12 1.44 8.69
C TYR A 47 2.19 0.27 8.36
N ARG A 48 0.88 0.50 8.40
CA ARG A 48 -0.13 -0.51 8.05
C ARG A 48 0.05 -1.02 6.63
N LEU A 49 0.32 -0.14 5.68
CA LEU A 49 0.51 -0.49 4.29
C LEU A 49 1.80 -1.29 4.07
N THR A 50 2.91 -0.88 4.70
CA THR A 50 4.17 -1.61 4.68
C THR A 50 4.02 -3.01 5.28
N GLU A 51 3.36 -3.13 6.43
CA GLU A 51 3.10 -4.41 7.08
C GLU A 51 2.21 -5.31 6.21
N SER A 52 1.14 -4.75 5.65
CA SER A 52 0.24 -5.48 4.75
C SER A 52 0.96 -6.01 3.52
N ALA A 53 1.75 -5.16 2.84
CA ALA A 53 2.53 -5.56 1.68
C ALA A 53 3.54 -6.68 2.02
N ASN A 54 4.28 -6.53 3.12
CA ASN A 54 5.23 -7.54 3.58
C ASN A 54 4.57 -8.87 3.94
N ALA A 55 3.46 -8.83 4.69
CA ALA A 55 2.71 -10.01 5.06
C ALA A 55 2.23 -10.78 3.82
N ILE A 56 1.66 -10.07 2.83
CA ILE A 56 1.18 -10.67 1.58
C ILE A 56 2.31 -11.38 0.84
N LEU A 57 3.46 -10.72 0.65
CA LEU A 57 4.59 -11.28 -0.07
C LEU A 57 5.18 -12.49 0.66
N ASN A 58 5.33 -12.41 1.98
CA ASN A 58 5.86 -13.50 2.79
C ASN A 58 4.95 -14.73 2.79
N GLU A 59 3.64 -14.54 2.90
CA GLU A 59 2.67 -15.64 2.85
C GLU A 59 2.69 -16.33 1.47
N LEU A 60 2.78 -15.57 0.38
CA LEU A 60 2.89 -16.13 -0.96
C LEU A 60 4.21 -16.89 -1.15
N ILE A 61 5.35 -16.40 -0.64
CA ILE A 61 6.62 -17.15 -0.65
C ILE A 61 6.46 -18.48 0.09
N ALA A 62 5.85 -18.45 1.28
CA ALA A 62 5.62 -19.66 2.07
C ALA A 62 4.68 -20.64 1.36
N TYR A 63 3.61 -20.14 0.73
CA TYR A 63 2.71 -20.93 -0.11
C TYR A 63 3.46 -21.64 -1.24
N VAL A 64 4.27 -20.91 -2.01
CA VAL A 64 5.05 -21.49 -3.11
C VAL A 64 6.00 -22.58 -2.62
N GLY A 65 6.65 -22.35 -1.47
CA GLY A 65 7.49 -23.37 -0.84
C GLY A 65 6.73 -24.64 -0.50
N ARG A 66 5.53 -24.53 0.07
CA ARG A 66 4.66 -25.67 0.40
C ARG A 66 4.22 -26.41 -0.86
N GLU A 67 3.70 -25.70 -1.85
CA GLU A 67 3.22 -26.31 -3.10
C GLU A 67 4.31 -27.02 -3.86
N ARG A 68 5.50 -26.42 -3.94
CA ARG A 68 6.65 -27.05 -4.59
C ARG A 68 7.05 -28.34 -3.86
N PHE A 69 7.04 -28.33 -2.54
CA PHE A 69 7.33 -29.52 -1.76
C PHE A 69 6.28 -30.62 -1.94
N LEU A 70 4.99 -30.26 -2.00
CA LEU A 70 3.90 -31.20 -2.28
C LEU A 70 4.02 -31.79 -3.69
N GLU A 71 4.35 -30.97 -4.69
CA GLU A 71 4.53 -31.42 -6.07
C GLU A 71 5.69 -32.41 -6.21
N LEU A 72 6.84 -32.09 -5.58
CA LEU A 72 8.02 -32.96 -5.58
C LEU A 72 7.81 -34.30 -4.86
N LYS A 73 6.80 -34.40 -3.99
CA LYS A 73 6.45 -35.63 -3.27
C LYS A 73 5.58 -36.59 -4.06
N LYS A 74 5.01 -36.16 -5.20
CA LYS A 74 4.21 -37.04 -6.05
C LYS A 74 5.09 -38.13 -6.66
N GLU A 75 4.50 -39.29 -6.97
CA GLU A 75 5.19 -40.37 -7.69
C GLU A 75 5.68 -39.88 -9.07
N THR A 76 4.90 -39.02 -9.71
CA THR A 76 5.23 -38.38 -11.00
C THR A 76 5.08 -36.85 -10.87
N PRO A 77 6.13 -36.13 -10.42
CA PRO A 77 6.08 -34.67 -10.27
C PRO A 77 5.90 -33.94 -11.61
N ASP A 78 5.03 -32.93 -11.64
CA ASP A 78 4.90 -32.04 -12.78
C ASP A 78 6.04 -31.01 -12.80
N LYS A 79 7.03 -31.24 -13.68
CA LYS A 79 8.17 -30.35 -13.87
C LYS A 79 7.77 -28.94 -14.34
N SER A 80 6.71 -28.83 -15.16
CA SER A 80 6.24 -27.52 -15.64
C SER A 80 5.66 -26.70 -14.48
N ARG A 81 4.88 -27.34 -13.62
CA ARG A 81 4.35 -26.69 -12.42
C ARG A 81 5.45 -26.27 -11.45
N ILE A 82 6.46 -27.12 -11.22
CA ILE A 82 7.61 -26.78 -10.36
C ILE A 82 8.33 -25.55 -10.91
N GLU A 83 8.57 -25.50 -12.22
CA GLU A 83 9.23 -24.36 -12.86
C GLU A 83 8.42 -23.06 -12.70
N LYS A 84 7.11 -23.12 -12.93
CA LYS A 84 6.21 -21.97 -12.69
C LYS A 84 6.23 -21.49 -11.24
N LEU A 85 6.25 -22.42 -10.29
CA LEU A 85 6.37 -22.11 -8.86
C LEU A 85 7.71 -21.44 -8.56
N ILE A 86 8.82 -21.92 -9.13
CA ILE A 86 10.14 -21.29 -8.96
C ILE A 86 10.14 -19.86 -9.51
N GLN A 87 9.65 -19.67 -10.73
CA GLN A 87 9.57 -18.34 -11.36
C GLN A 87 8.74 -17.37 -10.52
N PHE A 88 7.56 -17.80 -10.06
CA PHE A 88 6.71 -16.97 -9.21
C PHE A 88 7.37 -16.64 -7.86
N SER A 89 8.10 -17.59 -7.25
CA SER A 89 8.87 -17.32 -6.03
C SER A 89 9.97 -16.28 -6.26
N GLU A 90 10.71 -16.35 -7.36
CA GLU A 90 11.81 -15.42 -7.63
C GLU A 90 11.30 -14.01 -7.95
N GLU A 91 10.16 -13.88 -8.64
CA GLU A 91 9.45 -12.60 -8.82
C GLU A 91 9.13 -11.96 -7.46
N ILE A 92 8.42 -12.69 -6.58
CA ILE A 92 8.00 -12.17 -5.28
C ILE A 92 9.22 -11.85 -4.40
N ARG A 93 10.26 -12.69 -4.40
CA ARG A 93 11.49 -12.45 -3.63
C ARG A 93 12.24 -11.21 -4.09
N THR A 94 12.29 -10.97 -5.40
CA THR A 94 12.94 -9.77 -5.95
C THR A 94 12.24 -8.51 -5.47
N ILE A 95 10.91 -8.52 -5.43
CA ILE A 95 10.11 -7.40 -4.90
C ILE A 95 10.33 -7.24 -3.39
N ASN A 96 10.23 -8.33 -2.63
CA ASN A 96 10.31 -8.32 -1.17
C ASN A 96 11.71 -7.90 -0.64
N ARG A 97 12.78 -8.25 -1.37
CA ARG A 97 14.16 -7.90 -0.97
C ARG A 97 14.56 -6.49 -1.35
N ASN A 98 13.85 -5.85 -2.28
CA ASN A 98 14.15 -4.48 -2.67
C ASN A 98 13.53 -3.48 -1.68
N SER A 99 14.35 -2.95 -0.78
CA SER A 99 13.90 -1.98 0.23
C SER A 99 13.29 -0.71 -0.36
N ASP A 100 13.63 -0.34 -1.60
CA ASP A 100 13.09 0.86 -2.24
C ASP A 100 11.59 0.73 -2.55
N ASN A 101 11.09 -0.50 -2.74
CA ASN A 101 9.67 -0.77 -2.93
C ASN A 101 8.80 -0.38 -1.72
N PHE A 102 9.40 -0.28 -0.54
CA PHE A 102 8.72 0.07 0.71
C PHE A 102 8.95 1.52 1.14
N LYS A 103 9.67 2.30 0.32
CA LYS A 103 9.87 3.74 0.50
C LYS A 103 8.89 4.59 -0.30
N ASP A 104 8.14 3.98 -1.23
CA ASP A 104 7.14 4.66 -2.06
C ASP A 104 5.74 4.09 -1.79
N LEU A 105 4.83 4.96 -1.37
CA LEU A 105 3.44 4.60 -1.07
C LEU A 105 2.71 3.98 -2.27
N LYS A 106 2.91 4.53 -3.47
CA LYS A 106 2.24 4.01 -4.68
C LYS A 106 2.73 2.62 -5.04
N ILE A 107 4.01 2.34 -4.83
CA ILE A 107 4.57 1.01 -5.09
C ILE A 107 3.97 0.00 -4.10
N MET A 108 3.88 0.34 -2.81
CA MET A 108 3.26 -0.54 -1.83
C MET A 108 1.76 -0.76 -2.12
N GLU A 109 1.01 0.27 -2.53
CA GLU A 109 -0.38 0.13 -2.97
C GLU A 109 -0.51 -0.82 -4.17
N GLN A 110 0.40 -0.72 -5.15
CA GLN A 110 0.42 -1.62 -6.30
C GLN A 110 0.73 -3.07 -5.90
N ILE A 111 1.67 -3.28 -4.97
CA ILE A 111 1.98 -4.60 -4.43
C ILE A 111 0.73 -5.22 -3.80
N VAL A 112 0.05 -4.47 -2.92
CA VAL A 112 -1.17 -4.94 -2.26
C VAL A 112 -2.27 -5.23 -3.28
N ALA A 113 -2.46 -4.35 -4.26
CA ALA A 113 -3.49 -4.51 -5.29
C ALA A 113 -3.22 -5.73 -6.20
N LEU A 114 -1.96 -6.01 -6.53
CA LEU A 114 -1.59 -7.10 -7.44
C LEU A 114 -1.56 -8.46 -6.74
N TYR A 115 -0.98 -8.53 -5.53
CA TYR A 115 -0.73 -9.78 -4.82
C TYR A 115 -1.79 -10.11 -3.77
N GLY A 116 -2.50 -9.12 -3.23
CA GLY A 116 -3.59 -9.34 -2.28
C GLY A 116 -4.69 -10.27 -2.81
N PRO A 117 -5.20 -10.05 -4.05
CA PRO A 117 -6.17 -10.96 -4.65
C PRO A 117 -5.61 -12.38 -4.87
N LYS A 118 -4.32 -12.50 -5.22
CA LYS A 118 -3.66 -13.81 -5.39
C LYS A 118 -3.62 -14.57 -4.07
N LEU A 119 -3.24 -13.90 -2.99
CA LEU A 119 -3.24 -14.50 -1.65
C LEU A 119 -4.65 -14.91 -1.20
N LYS A 120 -5.66 -14.07 -1.47
CA LYS A 120 -7.05 -14.41 -1.14
C LYS A 120 -7.51 -15.70 -1.84
N ARG A 121 -7.14 -15.88 -3.12
CA ARG A 121 -7.42 -17.11 -3.87
C ARG A 121 -6.76 -18.33 -3.23
N VAL A 122 -5.48 -18.20 -2.85
CA VAL A 122 -4.76 -19.26 -2.12
C VAL A 122 -5.44 -19.62 -0.80
N ASN A 123 -5.85 -18.62 -0.03
CA ASN A 123 -6.52 -18.84 1.25
C ASN A 123 -7.90 -19.48 1.09
N ASN A 124 -8.52 -19.36 -0.08
CA ASN A 124 -9.73 -20.08 -0.47
C ASN A 124 -9.46 -21.48 -1.04
N GLY A 125 -8.20 -21.94 -1.03
CA GLY A 125 -7.80 -23.26 -1.52
C GLY A 125 -7.49 -23.33 -3.02
N GLU A 126 -7.47 -22.19 -3.72
CA GLU A 126 -7.10 -22.17 -5.14
C GLU A 126 -5.59 -22.27 -5.35
N GLN A 127 -5.19 -22.88 -6.47
CA GLN A 127 -3.80 -22.95 -6.89
C GLN A 127 -3.47 -21.82 -7.88
N LEU A 128 -2.34 -21.15 -7.67
CA LEU A 128 -1.95 -19.98 -8.47
C LEU A 128 -1.15 -20.27 -9.76
N VAL A 129 -0.74 -21.53 -10.02
CA VAL A 129 0.14 -21.92 -11.16
C VAL A 129 0.01 -23.39 -11.54
#